data_AF-A0A094G8X3-F1
#
_entry.id   AF-A0A094G8X3-F1
#
_cell.length_a   1.000
_cell.length_b   1.000
_cell.length_c   1.000
_cell.angle_alpha   90.00
_cell.angle_beta   90.00
_cell.angle_gamma   90.00
#
_symmetry.space_group_name_H-M   'P 1'
#
loop_
_entity.id
_entity.type
_entity.pdbx_description
1 polymer ?
#
loop_
_entity_poly.entity_id
_entity_poly.type
_entity_poly.pdbx_seq_one_letter_code
_entity_poly.pdbx_strand_id
1 'polypeptide(L)'
;MEVKEMQQHLETIQQQDEDRKLSKTYCDTANNLKDAVTDLSNARVLSRALRTTNEELEFKLKELQRSINRSAFVLVLVDADTDGYVFDDKYLLRGTDGGREAAVALKLELQRELRQTSPDVAELPFILKLYANVDKLGGAMFRNGMHEASNLLRDFCRGFCQTGGLSEFIDVGDGKDRADHQIKGVLEHFKDNPCCKHIVLGGCHDNGYVCDLDIIKSEGSLRDRITLLKSFQTGRQYSDLPFNSIHLPSLFRTEAFSVSVPLYVAHSPPENTSRERTGSTGPGLSYAARAGSSDGPIVEPAPPSPTNSANRRVILVNAVGQRLDGLLRKPPQAAFAHYHSKKRELEATNGLCGSRAALRGFGADP
;
A
#
# COMPACT_ATOMS: atom_id res chain seq x y z
N MET A 1 12.56 -50.96 95.21
CA MET A 1 12.45 -50.17 93.97
C MET A 1 11.12 -49.47 94.05
N GLU A 2 11.17 -48.24 94.52
CA GLU A 2 10.02 -47.49 95.05
C GLU A 2 9.34 -46.71 93.92
N VAL A 3 8.02 -46.58 93.99
CA VAL A 3 7.15 -45.86 93.04
C VAL A 3 7.70 -44.48 92.63
N LYS A 4 8.44 -43.81 93.52
CA LYS A 4 9.13 -42.54 93.27
C LYS A 4 10.18 -42.60 92.15
N GLU A 5 10.98 -43.67 92.08
CA GLU A 5 12.00 -43.83 91.02
C GLU A 5 11.35 -44.00 89.65
N MET A 6 10.22 -44.73 89.58
CA MET A 6 9.44 -44.87 88.35
C MET A 6 8.82 -43.55 87.90
N GLN A 7 8.26 -42.78 88.84
CA GLN A 7 7.66 -41.47 88.55
C GLN A 7 8.69 -40.51 87.96
N GLN A 8 9.88 -40.47 88.57
CA GLN A 8 10.99 -39.64 88.13
C GLN A 8 11.53 -40.08 86.75
N HIS A 9 11.53 -41.38 86.48
CA HIS A 9 11.91 -41.91 85.16
C HIS A 9 10.89 -41.53 84.08
N LEU A 10 9.59 -41.56 84.41
CA LEU A 10 8.51 -41.15 83.50
C LEU A 10 8.61 -39.66 83.13
N GLU A 11 8.86 -38.80 84.12
CA GLU A 11 9.09 -37.36 83.91
C GLU A 11 10.32 -37.11 83.03
N THR A 12 11.40 -37.88 83.24
CA THR A 12 12.62 -37.78 82.42
C THR A 12 12.36 -38.14 80.95
N ILE A 13 11.57 -39.18 80.69
CA ILE A 13 11.19 -39.60 79.33
C ILE A 13 10.31 -38.54 78.68
N GLN A 14 9.32 -38.00 79.40
CA GLN A 14 8.46 -36.92 78.89
C GLN A 14 9.29 -35.67 78.55
N GLN A 15 10.23 -35.30 79.41
CA GLN A 15 11.13 -34.18 79.17
C GLN A 15 12.00 -34.42 77.92
N GLN A 16 12.56 -35.63 77.77
CA GLN A 16 13.33 -36.01 76.59
C GLN A 16 12.51 -35.99 75.30
N ASP A 17 11.24 -36.41 75.35
CA ASP A 17 10.34 -36.38 74.20
C ASP A 17 9.97 -34.94 73.81
N GLU A 18 9.72 -34.05 74.77
CA GLU A 18 9.50 -32.62 74.52
C GLU A 18 10.75 -31.95 73.95
N ASP A 19 11.93 -32.22 74.51
CA ASP A 19 13.20 -31.71 73.98
C ASP A 19 13.47 -32.21 72.56
N ARG A 20 13.12 -33.47 72.26
CA ARG A 20 13.24 -34.04 70.92
C ARG A 20 12.28 -33.38 69.92
N LYS A 21 11.03 -33.12 70.31
CA LYS A 21 10.05 -32.38 69.49
C LYS A 21 10.51 -30.95 69.24
N LEU A 22 10.99 -30.28 70.28
CA LEU A 22 11.50 -28.92 70.19
C LEU A 22 12.71 -28.84 69.25
N SER A 23 13.66 -29.76 69.39
CA SER A 23 14.83 -29.87 68.52
C SER A 23 14.45 -30.11 67.05
N LYS A 24 13.48 -31.00 66.80
CA LYS A 24 12.95 -31.22 65.45
C LYS A 24 12.34 -29.94 64.86
N THR A 25 11.50 -29.26 65.63
CA THR A 25 10.85 -28.00 65.21
C THR A 25 11.88 -26.91 64.92
N TYR A 26 12.93 -26.81 65.74
CA TYR A 26 14.04 -25.88 65.52
C TYR A 26 14.80 -26.19 64.23
N CYS A 27 15.07 -27.47 63.95
CA CYS A 27 15.72 -27.88 62.70
C CYS A 27 14.87 -27.56 61.47
N ASP A 28 13.57 -27.88 61.53
CA ASP A 28 12.62 -27.62 60.44
C ASP A 28 12.50 -26.11 60.17
N THR A 29 12.38 -25.28 61.21
CA THR A 29 12.34 -23.82 61.08
C THR A 29 13.64 -23.23 60.54
N ALA A 30 14.80 -23.74 60.97
CA ALA A 30 16.09 -23.31 60.46
C ALA A 30 16.27 -23.63 58.96
N ASN A 31 15.82 -24.82 58.53
CA ASN A 31 15.83 -25.20 57.11
C ASN A 31 14.89 -24.31 56.29
N ASN A 32 13.65 -24.09 56.77
CA ASN A 32 12.70 -23.19 56.11
C ASN A 32 13.25 -21.77 55.97
N LEU A 33 13.93 -21.25 57.00
CA LEU A 33 14.57 -19.93 56.94
C LEU A 33 15.68 -19.90 55.89
N LYS A 34 16.50 -20.95 55.81
CA LYS A 34 17.57 -21.06 54.82
C LYS A 34 17.04 -21.10 53.39
N ASP A 35 15.97 -21.85 53.16
CA ASP A 35 15.31 -21.93 51.85
C ASP A 35 14.71 -20.57 51.48
N ALA A 36 13.99 -19.91 52.40
CA ALA A 36 13.44 -18.58 52.18
C ALA A 36 14.51 -17.52 51.86
N VAL A 37 15.67 -17.59 52.51
CA VAL A 37 16.82 -16.71 52.20
C VAL A 37 17.36 -16.97 50.79
N THR A 38 17.46 -18.24 50.41
CA THR A 38 17.91 -18.65 49.08
C THR A 38 16.95 -18.16 48.00
N ASP A 39 15.65 -18.36 48.19
CA ASP A 39 14.61 -17.89 47.27
C ASP A 39 14.60 -16.36 47.15
N LEU A 40 14.73 -15.64 48.27
CA LEU A 40 14.80 -14.18 48.26
C LEU A 40 16.04 -13.68 47.51
N SER A 41 17.18 -14.38 47.64
CA SER A 41 18.40 -14.03 46.90
C SER A 41 18.23 -14.25 45.40
N ASN A 42 17.63 -15.38 45.00
CA ASN A 42 17.31 -15.69 43.60
C ASN A 42 16.35 -14.66 43.01
N ALA A 43 15.27 -14.32 43.74
CA ALA A 43 14.29 -13.32 43.33
C ALA A 43 14.91 -11.93 43.13
N ARG A 44 15.88 -11.54 43.98
CA ARG A 44 16.63 -10.28 43.83
C ARG A 44 17.50 -10.27 42.59
N VAL A 45 18.20 -11.37 42.29
CA VAL A 45 19.01 -11.50 41.08
C VAL A 45 18.12 -11.41 39.83
N LEU A 46 17.01 -12.15 39.81
CA LEU A 46 16.05 -12.10 38.71
C LEU A 46 15.43 -10.71 38.53
N SER A 47 15.03 -10.05 39.62
CA SER A 47 14.46 -8.69 39.56
C SER A 47 15.44 -7.68 38.99
N ARG A 48 16.73 -7.79 39.34
CA ARG A 48 17.79 -6.95 38.76
C ARG A 48 17.97 -7.22 37.27
N ALA A 49 18.05 -8.50 36.88
CA ALA A 49 18.19 -8.89 35.49
C ALA A 49 16.99 -8.39 34.64
N LEU A 50 15.76 -8.59 35.12
CA LEU A 50 14.55 -8.12 34.46
C LEU A 50 14.53 -6.60 34.30
N ARG A 51 14.95 -5.86 35.35
CA ARG A 51 15.07 -4.41 35.29
C ARG A 51 16.06 -3.98 34.20
N THR A 52 17.24 -4.57 34.17
CA THR A 52 18.24 -4.28 33.13
C THR A 52 17.69 -4.59 31.74
N THR A 53 17.04 -5.74 31.54
CA THR A 53 16.46 -6.09 30.23
C THR A 53 15.34 -5.13 29.80
N ASN A 54 14.51 -4.66 30.74
CA ASN A 54 13.46 -3.68 30.44
C ASN A 54 14.07 -2.34 30.04
N GLU A 55 15.08 -1.85 30.77
CA GLU A 55 15.79 -0.61 30.43
C GLU A 55 16.45 -0.70 29.04
N GLU A 56 17.04 -1.85 28.69
CA GLU A 56 17.61 -2.10 27.35
C GLU A 56 16.54 -2.13 26.25
N LEU A 57 15.41 -2.80 26.48
CA LEU A 57 14.31 -2.87 25.51
C LEU A 57 13.67 -1.50 25.32
N GLU A 58 13.47 -0.72 26.37
CA GLU A 58 12.99 0.66 26.28
C GLU A 58 13.95 1.55 25.48
N PHE A 59 15.26 1.38 25.69
CA PHE A 59 16.26 2.10 24.91
C PHE A 59 16.15 1.75 23.42
N LYS A 60 16.10 0.45 23.09
CA LYS A 60 15.96 -0.04 21.70
C LYS A 60 14.66 0.44 21.06
N LEU A 61 13.54 0.43 21.79
CA LEU A 61 12.26 0.94 21.28
C LEU A 61 12.33 2.43 20.96
N LYS A 62 12.91 3.23 21.86
CA LYS A 62 13.11 4.68 21.63
C LYS A 62 14.02 4.93 20.43
N GLU A 63 15.06 4.13 20.26
CA GLU A 63 15.97 4.22 19.11
C GLU A 63 15.26 3.89 17.78
N LEU A 64 14.50 2.79 17.73
CA LEU A 64 13.70 2.42 16.57
C LEU A 64 12.65 3.49 16.22
N GLN A 65 11.95 4.01 17.23
CA GLN A 65 10.99 5.10 17.03
C GLN A 65 11.65 6.36 16.44
N ARG A 66 12.83 6.74 16.95
CA ARG A 66 13.61 7.86 16.38
C ARG A 66 14.01 7.57 14.93
N SER A 67 14.44 6.35 14.62
CA SER A 67 14.82 5.96 13.25
C SER A 67 13.66 6.05 12.27
N ILE A 68 12.48 5.54 12.67
CA ILE A 68 11.23 5.65 11.88
C ILE A 68 10.86 7.12 11.68
N ASN A 69 10.88 7.92 12.74
CA ASN A 69 10.50 9.34 12.66
C ASN A 69 11.47 10.16 11.80
N ARG A 70 12.77 9.85 11.84
CA ARG A 70 13.78 10.50 10.98
C ARG A 70 13.56 10.19 9.50
N SER A 71 13.01 9.03 9.19
CA SER A 71 12.75 8.58 7.83
C SER A 71 11.30 8.83 7.39
N ALA A 72 10.52 9.57 8.19
CA ALA A 72 9.10 9.80 7.94
C ALA A 72 8.85 10.71 6.73
N PHE A 73 7.77 10.46 5.98
CA PHE A 73 7.42 11.23 4.78
C PHE A 73 5.91 11.21 4.49
N VAL A 74 5.47 12.14 3.63
CA VAL A 74 4.17 12.13 2.96
C VAL A 74 4.35 11.60 1.54
N LEU A 75 3.55 10.62 1.15
CA LEU A 75 3.52 10.11 -0.22
C LEU A 75 2.37 10.76 -0.99
N VAL A 76 2.66 11.29 -2.17
CA VAL A 76 1.66 11.87 -3.07
C VAL A 76 1.64 11.05 -4.34
N LEU A 77 0.50 10.41 -4.61
CA LEU A 77 0.27 9.59 -5.80
C LEU A 77 -0.78 10.31 -6.64
N VAL A 78 -0.43 10.70 -7.86
CA VAL A 78 -1.37 11.37 -8.77
C VAL A 78 -1.42 10.61 -10.07
N ASP A 79 -2.62 10.23 -10.46
CA ASP A 79 -2.97 9.73 -11.78
C ASP A 79 -3.16 10.93 -12.71
N ALA A 80 -2.09 11.35 -13.36
CA ALA A 80 -2.03 12.55 -14.19
C ALA A 80 -2.65 12.32 -15.57
N ASP A 81 -3.92 11.89 -15.58
CA ASP A 81 -4.72 11.67 -16.77
C ASP A 81 -5.37 12.97 -17.28
N THR A 82 -5.79 12.95 -18.55
CA THR A 82 -6.37 14.09 -19.28
C THR A 82 -7.66 14.60 -18.66
N ASP A 83 -8.36 13.75 -17.93
CA ASP A 83 -9.73 14.01 -17.46
C ASP A 83 -9.78 14.55 -16.03
N GLY A 84 -8.63 14.72 -15.37
CA GLY A 84 -8.62 15.15 -13.97
C GLY A 84 -7.48 16.03 -13.52
N TYR A 85 -6.23 15.65 -13.83
CA TYR A 85 -5.05 16.17 -13.14
C TYR A 85 -4.05 16.80 -14.10
N VAL A 86 -4.58 17.50 -15.10
CA VAL A 86 -3.80 18.31 -16.03
C VAL A 86 -3.43 19.63 -15.36
N PHE A 87 -2.14 19.97 -15.36
CA PHE A 87 -1.67 21.26 -14.82
C PHE A 87 -2.23 22.44 -15.60
N ASP A 88 -2.41 23.56 -14.91
CA ASP A 88 -2.82 24.83 -15.51
C ASP A 88 -1.84 25.27 -16.61
N ASP A 89 -2.39 25.89 -17.65
CA ASP A 89 -1.67 26.29 -18.87
C ASP A 89 -0.48 27.20 -18.56
N LYS A 90 -0.55 28.01 -17.50
CA LYS A 90 0.56 28.88 -17.06
C LYS A 90 1.83 28.11 -16.70
N TYR A 91 1.70 26.84 -16.32
CA TYR A 91 2.85 25.96 -16.07
C TYR A 91 3.24 25.21 -17.34
N LEU A 92 2.27 24.63 -18.06
CA LEU A 92 2.54 23.82 -19.26
C LEU A 92 3.24 24.61 -20.36
N LEU A 93 2.82 25.86 -20.61
CA LEU A 93 3.38 26.74 -21.64
C LEU A 93 4.80 27.21 -21.35
N ARG A 94 5.33 26.94 -20.15
CA ARG A 94 6.69 27.34 -19.74
C ARG A 94 7.68 26.18 -19.75
N GLY A 95 7.29 25.02 -20.29
CA GLY A 95 8.17 23.85 -20.43
C GLY A 95 8.90 23.54 -19.13
N THR A 96 10.23 23.44 -19.19
CA THR A 96 11.07 23.08 -18.03
C THR A 96 10.89 24.02 -16.83
N ASP A 97 10.79 25.33 -17.04
CA ASP A 97 10.64 26.28 -15.94
C ASP A 97 9.28 26.12 -15.26
N GLY A 98 8.23 25.94 -16.06
CA GLY A 98 6.89 25.66 -15.54
C GLY A 98 6.79 24.34 -14.80
N GLY A 99 7.49 23.30 -15.28
CA GLY A 99 7.60 22.02 -14.57
C GLY A 99 8.23 22.17 -13.18
N ARG A 100 9.32 22.96 -13.08
CA ARG A 100 9.97 23.24 -11.79
C ARG A 100 9.04 23.97 -10.84
N GLU A 101 8.38 25.02 -11.33
CA GLU A 101 7.44 25.79 -10.52
C GLU A 101 6.23 24.97 -10.08
N ALA A 102 5.68 24.12 -10.96
CA ALA A 102 4.56 23.25 -10.64
C ALA A 102 4.89 22.25 -9.53
N ALA A 103 6.09 21.66 -9.52
CA ALA A 103 6.54 20.78 -8.44
C ALA A 103 6.62 21.50 -7.09
N VAL A 104 7.19 22.71 -7.07
CA VAL A 104 7.25 23.54 -5.85
C VAL A 104 5.84 23.91 -5.39
N ALA A 105 4.99 24.39 -6.30
CA ALA A 105 3.64 24.81 -6.01
C ALA A 105 2.77 23.65 -5.47
N LEU A 106 2.87 22.46 -6.08
CA LEU A 106 2.17 21.26 -5.61
C LEU A 106 2.55 20.94 -4.16
N LYS A 107 3.84 20.91 -3.84
CA LYS A 107 4.31 20.66 -2.48
C LYS A 107 3.78 21.71 -1.50
N LEU A 108 3.94 23.00 -1.82
CA LEU A 108 3.56 24.09 -0.91
C LEU A 108 2.06 24.11 -0.64
N GLU A 109 1.25 23.87 -1.67
CA GLU A 109 -0.20 23.90 -1.54
C GLU A 109 -0.72 22.67 -0.78
N LEU A 110 -0.16 21.48 -1.03
CA LEU A 110 -0.46 20.29 -0.21
C LEU A 110 -0.03 20.47 1.24
N GLN A 111 1.15 21.06 1.48
CA GLN A 111 1.62 21.38 2.81
C GLN A 111 0.69 22.38 3.52
N ARG A 112 0.21 23.41 2.81
CA ARG A 112 -0.74 24.40 3.33
C ARG A 112 -2.06 23.75 3.75
N GLU A 113 -2.59 22.87 2.92
CA GLU A 113 -3.86 22.18 3.17
C GLU A 113 -3.74 21.15 4.29
N LEU A 114 -2.69 20.31 4.29
CA LEU A 114 -2.46 19.33 5.35
C LEU A 114 -2.18 19.98 6.70
N ARG A 115 -1.60 21.18 6.75
CA ARG A 115 -1.33 21.90 8.01
C ARG A 115 -2.61 22.22 8.78
N GLN A 116 -3.75 22.33 8.10
CA GLN A 116 -5.03 22.65 8.74
C GLN A 116 -5.59 21.46 9.53
N THR A 117 -5.30 20.24 9.09
CA THR A 117 -5.84 19.00 9.69
C THR A 117 -4.79 18.21 10.46
N SER A 118 -3.56 18.19 9.97
CA SER A 118 -2.43 17.40 10.49
C SER A 118 -1.12 18.21 10.43
N PRO A 119 -0.89 19.17 11.35
CA PRO A 119 0.30 20.03 11.36
C PRO A 119 1.63 19.26 11.36
N ASP A 120 1.74 18.20 12.15
CA ASP A 120 2.97 17.40 12.27
C ASP A 120 3.31 16.67 10.94
N VAL A 121 2.28 16.24 10.21
CA VAL A 121 2.43 15.58 8.90
C VAL A 121 2.86 16.58 7.84
N ALA A 122 2.33 17.81 7.90
CA ALA A 122 2.63 18.85 6.92
C ALA A 122 4.11 19.31 6.92
N GLU A 123 4.86 19.06 7.99
CA GLU A 123 6.30 19.37 8.06
C GLU A 123 7.20 18.28 7.50
N LEU A 124 6.64 17.10 7.19
CA LEU A 124 7.43 15.99 6.68
C LEU A 124 7.86 16.23 5.22
N PRO A 125 8.95 15.58 4.76
CA PRO A 125 9.28 15.52 3.34
C PRO A 125 8.14 14.94 2.49
N PHE A 126 7.88 15.54 1.33
CA PHE A 126 6.88 15.08 0.37
C PHE A 126 7.56 14.34 -0.77
N ILE A 127 7.12 13.11 -1.04
CA ILE A 127 7.49 12.33 -2.21
C ILE A 127 6.36 12.44 -3.22
N LEU A 128 6.60 13.15 -4.33
CA LEU A 128 5.62 13.40 -5.38
C LEU A 128 5.82 12.39 -6.51
N LYS A 129 4.82 11.56 -6.78
CA LYS A 129 4.83 10.61 -7.89
C LYS A 129 3.59 10.82 -8.75
N LEU A 130 3.81 11.37 -9.93
CA LEU A 130 2.78 11.58 -10.94
C LEU A 130 2.92 10.51 -12.02
N TYR A 131 1.85 9.81 -12.34
CA TYR A 131 1.82 8.76 -13.35
C TYR A 131 0.96 9.21 -14.51
N ALA A 132 1.50 9.21 -15.71
CA ALA A 132 0.73 9.53 -16.93
C ALA A 132 1.25 8.71 -18.11
N ASN A 133 0.40 8.48 -19.10
CA ASN A 133 0.91 8.20 -20.44
C ASN A 133 1.17 9.54 -21.13
N VAL A 134 2.45 9.92 -21.23
CA VAL A 134 2.84 11.26 -21.71
C VAL A 134 2.43 11.48 -23.17
N ASP A 135 2.50 10.43 -23.99
CA ASP A 135 2.12 10.49 -25.39
C ASP A 135 0.61 10.69 -25.58
N LYS A 136 -0.23 9.99 -24.80
CA LYS A 136 -1.69 10.19 -24.80
C LYS A 136 -2.07 11.57 -24.30
N LEU A 137 -1.43 12.04 -23.23
CA LEU A 137 -1.66 13.37 -22.66
C LEU A 137 -1.30 14.47 -23.67
N GLY A 138 -0.11 14.39 -24.29
CA GLY A 138 0.31 15.32 -25.34
C GLY A 138 -0.63 15.26 -26.56
N GLY A 139 -0.98 14.06 -27.03
CA GLY A 139 -1.92 13.89 -28.13
C GLY A 139 -3.30 14.48 -27.83
N ALA A 140 -3.79 14.37 -26.60
CA ALA A 140 -5.04 15.00 -26.17
C ALA A 140 -4.94 16.52 -26.15
N MET A 141 -3.85 17.09 -25.61
CA MET A 141 -3.59 18.53 -25.68
C MET A 141 -3.59 19.04 -27.12
N PHE A 142 -2.87 18.35 -28.01
CA PHE A 142 -2.78 18.72 -29.42
C PHE A 142 -4.15 18.70 -30.12
N ARG A 143 -4.97 17.67 -29.91
CA ARG A 143 -6.32 17.56 -30.50
C ARG A 143 -7.28 18.65 -30.04
N ASN A 144 -7.03 19.25 -28.88
CA ASN A 144 -7.85 20.31 -28.31
C ASN A 144 -7.25 21.72 -28.51
N GLY A 145 -6.34 21.88 -29.48
CA GLY A 145 -5.78 23.18 -29.86
C GLY A 145 -4.63 23.69 -28.97
N MET A 146 -4.21 22.91 -27.97
CA MET A 146 -3.08 23.27 -27.09
C MET A 146 -1.75 22.80 -27.68
N HIS A 147 -1.48 23.18 -28.93
CA HIS A 147 -0.32 22.71 -29.69
C HIS A 147 1.01 23.08 -29.02
N GLU A 148 1.13 24.31 -28.52
CA GLU A 148 2.35 24.78 -27.86
C GLU A 148 2.63 24.02 -26.55
N ALA A 149 1.62 23.89 -25.69
CA ALA A 149 1.73 23.11 -24.45
C ALA A 149 2.05 21.63 -24.74
N SER A 150 1.44 21.04 -25.78
CA SER A 150 1.75 19.68 -26.21
C SER A 150 3.23 19.51 -26.61
N ASN A 151 3.80 20.50 -27.32
CA ASN A 151 5.21 20.46 -27.73
C ASN A 151 6.17 20.59 -26.53
N LEU A 152 5.76 21.35 -25.51
CA LEU A 152 6.54 21.61 -24.30
C LEU A 152 6.34 20.57 -23.18
N LEU A 153 5.41 19.62 -23.35
CA LEU A 153 5.03 18.68 -22.30
C LEU A 153 6.21 17.85 -21.77
N ARG A 154 7.08 17.35 -22.65
CA ARG A 154 8.25 16.57 -22.22
C ARG A 154 9.26 17.43 -21.44
N ASP A 155 9.43 18.69 -21.85
CA ASP A 155 10.27 19.65 -21.12
C ASP A 155 9.68 19.99 -19.76
N PHE A 156 8.36 20.12 -19.67
CA PHE A 156 7.61 20.26 -18.42
C PHE A 156 7.84 19.07 -17.49
N CYS A 157 7.63 17.82 -17.95
CA CYS A 157 7.89 16.63 -17.14
C CYS A 157 9.33 16.58 -16.63
N ARG A 158 10.30 16.93 -17.48
CA ARG A 158 11.72 17.01 -17.09
C ARG A 158 11.96 18.06 -16.01
N GLY A 159 11.38 19.25 -16.15
CA GLY A 159 11.47 20.31 -15.15
C GLY A 159 10.89 19.88 -13.80
N PHE A 160 9.74 19.19 -13.83
CA PHE A 160 9.12 18.64 -12.62
C PHE A 160 10.07 17.69 -11.88
N CYS A 161 10.69 16.73 -12.61
CA CYS A 161 11.63 15.77 -12.04
C CYS A 161 12.95 16.41 -11.51
N GLN A 162 13.33 17.57 -12.01
CA GLN A 162 14.55 18.28 -11.58
C GLN A 162 14.40 19.02 -10.25
N THR A 163 13.20 19.03 -9.67
CA THR A 163 12.86 19.85 -8.51
C THR A 163 12.78 19.05 -7.22
N GLY A 164 13.39 19.56 -6.15
CA GLY A 164 13.17 19.06 -4.79
C GLY A 164 13.69 17.65 -4.48
N GLY A 165 14.32 16.95 -5.42
CA GLY A 165 14.95 15.63 -5.25
C GLY A 165 14.01 14.45 -4.98
N LEU A 166 12.72 14.72 -4.73
CA LEU A 166 11.67 13.74 -4.41
C LEU A 166 10.43 13.94 -5.30
N SER A 167 10.61 14.58 -6.46
CA SER A 167 9.55 14.80 -7.45
C SER A 167 9.80 13.93 -8.67
N GLU A 168 8.82 13.14 -9.05
CA GLU A 168 8.90 12.20 -10.16
C GLU A 168 7.65 12.32 -11.03
N PHE A 169 7.89 12.35 -12.35
CA PHE A 169 6.87 12.26 -13.38
C PHE A 169 7.15 11.00 -14.19
N ILE A 170 6.34 9.97 -13.97
CA ILE A 170 6.51 8.62 -14.49
C ILE A 170 5.65 8.46 -15.76
N ASP A 171 6.31 8.29 -16.89
CA ASP A 171 5.66 7.87 -18.13
C ASP A 171 5.37 6.36 -18.07
N VAL A 172 4.10 5.99 -18.01
CA VAL A 172 3.67 4.58 -17.95
C VAL A 172 3.50 3.95 -19.33
N GLY A 173 3.62 4.75 -20.39
CA GLY A 173 3.50 4.31 -21.78
C GLY A 173 2.13 3.72 -22.13
N ASP A 174 2.10 3.01 -23.25
CA ASP A 174 0.85 2.47 -23.81
C ASP A 174 0.32 1.23 -23.07
N GLY A 175 -1.00 1.15 -23.09
CA GLY A 175 -1.78 0.14 -22.37
C GLY A 175 -2.98 0.76 -21.70
N LYS A 176 -3.94 -0.10 -21.38
CA LYS A 176 -5.10 0.26 -20.58
C LYS A 176 -4.73 0.09 -19.09
N ASP A 177 -5.18 1.02 -18.24
CA ASP A 177 -5.08 0.97 -16.78
C ASP A 177 -3.63 0.79 -16.25
N ARG A 178 -2.63 1.28 -17.00
CA ARG A 178 -1.20 1.16 -16.62
C ARG A 178 -0.84 2.06 -15.43
N ALA A 179 -1.38 3.29 -15.42
CA ALA A 179 -1.21 4.22 -14.31
C ALA A 179 -1.88 3.65 -13.06
N ASP A 180 -3.12 3.19 -13.17
CA ASP A 180 -3.88 2.51 -12.11
C ASP A 180 -3.10 1.35 -11.52
N HIS A 181 -2.57 0.47 -12.36
CA HIS A 181 -1.82 -0.69 -11.90
C HIS A 181 -0.60 -0.29 -11.06
N GLN A 182 0.15 0.71 -11.52
CA GLN A 182 1.34 1.22 -10.82
C GLN A 182 0.95 1.90 -9.50
N ILE A 183 -0.05 2.78 -9.52
CA ILE A 183 -0.51 3.51 -8.35
C ILE A 183 -1.05 2.53 -7.30
N LYS A 184 -1.86 1.55 -7.68
CA LYS A 184 -2.39 0.52 -6.76
C LYS A 184 -1.27 -0.30 -6.13
N GLY A 185 -0.27 -0.70 -6.92
CA GLY A 185 0.90 -1.41 -6.40
C GLY A 185 1.70 -0.59 -5.38
N VAL A 186 1.89 0.71 -5.65
CA VAL A 186 2.60 1.61 -4.73
C VAL A 186 1.77 1.92 -3.49
N LEU A 187 0.46 2.15 -3.64
CA LEU A 187 -0.47 2.34 -2.52
C LEU A 187 -0.46 1.14 -1.57
N GLU A 188 -0.59 -0.07 -2.13
CA GLU A 188 -0.57 -1.32 -1.37
C GLU A 188 0.74 -1.51 -0.61
N HIS A 189 1.88 -1.13 -1.22
CA HIS A 189 3.18 -1.24 -0.57
C HIS A 189 3.37 -0.24 0.58
N PHE A 190 2.89 1.00 0.41
CA PHE A 190 3.18 2.08 1.35
C PHE A 190 2.11 2.32 2.42
N LYS A 191 0.90 1.77 2.29
CA LYS A 191 -0.16 1.93 3.30
C LYS A 191 0.29 1.44 4.69
N ASP A 192 1.03 0.33 4.73
CA ASP A 192 1.53 -0.30 5.96
C ASP A 192 2.97 0.09 6.31
N ASN A 193 3.60 0.96 5.51
CA ASN A 193 4.96 1.40 5.77
C ASN A 193 4.97 2.36 6.98
N PRO A 194 5.72 2.06 8.07
CA PRO A 194 5.71 2.86 9.29
C PRO A 194 6.32 4.27 9.11
N CYS A 195 7.13 4.47 8.08
CA CYS A 195 7.72 5.75 7.72
C CYS A 195 6.78 6.60 6.84
N CYS A 196 5.90 5.98 6.05
CA CYS A 196 4.90 6.71 5.29
C CYS A 196 3.83 7.21 6.27
N LYS A 197 3.83 8.47 6.68
CA LYS A 197 2.88 8.94 7.69
C LYS A 197 1.53 9.28 7.10
N HIS A 198 1.50 9.69 5.83
CA HIS A 198 0.28 10.12 5.15
C HIS A 198 0.39 9.88 3.64
N ILE A 199 -0.75 9.60 3.01
CA ILE A 199 -0.88 9.40 1.57
C ILE A 199 -1.91 10.39 1.02
N VAL A 200 -1.50 11.19 0.03
CA VAL A 200 -2.40 11.99 -0.79
C VAL A 200 -2.61 11.26 -2.11
N LEU A 201 -3.85 10.93 -2.45
CA LEU A 201 -4.20 10.22 -3.67
C LEU A 201 -5.02 11.13 -4.61
N GLY A 202 -4.44 11.50 -5.74
CA GLY A 202 -5.09 12.19 -6.85
C GLY A 202 -5.44 11.21 -7.95
N GLY A 203 -6.49 10.40 -7.76
CA GLY A 203 -7.00 9.45 -8.75
C GLY A 203 -8.53 9.46 -8.83
N CYS A 204 -9.15 10.57 -8.43
CA CYS A 204 -10.60 10.66 -8.24
C CYS A 204 -11.37 11.02 -9.50
N HIS A 205 -10.73 11.10 -10.67
CA HIS A 205 -11.36 11.50 -11.93
C HIS A 205 -12.32 10.42 -12.46
N ASP A 206 -12.03 9.15 -12.17
CA ASP A 206 -12.88 8.00 -12.44
C ASP A 206 -13.02 7.10 -11.21
N ASN A 207 -13.87 6.06 -11.27
CA ASN A 207 -14.09 5.17 -10.12
C ASN A 207 -13.02 4.06 -9.97
N GLY A 208 -11.87 4.16 -10.64
CA GLY A 208 -10.86 3.10 -10.74
C GLY A 208 -10.26 2.67 -9.40
N TYR A 209 -10.21 3.58 -8.42
CA TYR A 209 -9.59 3.36 -7.10
C TYR A 209 -10.61 3.14 -5.96
N VAL A 210 -11.91 3.21 -6.24
CA VAL A 210 -12.96 3.13 -5.20
C VAL A 210 -12.91 1.81 -4.44
N CYS A 211 -12.72 0.68 -5.14
CA CYS A 211 -12.61 -0.63 -4.50
C CYS A 211 -11.42 -0.71 -3.52
N ASP A 212 -10.27 -0.18 -3.92
CA ASP A 212 -9.06 -0.15 -3.08
C ASP A 212 -9.30 0.73 -1.83
N LEU A 213 -9.96 1.87 -2.01
CA LEU A 213 -10.32 2.77 -0.93
C LEU A 213 -11.41 2.20 0.01
N ASP A 214 -12.36 1.41 -0.49
CA ASP A 214 -13.37 0.75 0.35
C ASP A 214 -12.75 -0.29 1.30
N ILE A 215 -11.70 -1.00 0.84
CA ILE A 215 -10.92 -1.89 1.70
C ILE A 215 -10.27 -1.07 2.82
N ILE A 216 -9.61 0.03 2.47
CA ILE A 216 -8.90 0.89 3.44
C ILE A 216 -9.89 1.58 4.40
N LYS A 217 -11.09 1.94 3.94
CA LYS A 217 -12.16 2.53 4.76
C LYS A 217 -12.53 1.64 5.94
N SER A 218 -12.46 0.31 5.79
CA SER A 218 -12.75 -0.63 6.86
C SER A 218 -11.67 -0.67 7.96
N GLU A 219 -10.47 -0.15 7.67
CA GLU A 219 -9.31 -0.12 8.55
C GLU A 219 -9.11 1.30 9.11
N GLY A 220 -9.77 1.58 10.24
CA GLY A 220 -9.94 2.95 10.77
C GLY A 220 -8.65 3.78 10.92
N SER A 221 -7.51 3.17 11.31
CA SER A 221 -6.23 3.89 11.45
C SER A 221 -5.57 4.24 10.13
N LEU A 222 -5.84 3.50 9.05
CA LEU A 222 -5.34 3.81 7.71
C LEU A 222 -6.20 4.89 7.04
N ARG A 223 -7.50 4.89 7.31
CA ARG A 223 -8.44 5.90 6.77
C ARG A 223 -7.97 7.33 7.06
N ASP A 224 -7.59 7.62 8.30
CA ASP A 224 -7.19 8.99 8.69
C ASP A 224 -5.85 9.42 8.08
N ARG A 225 -5.06 8.46 7.58
CA ARG A 225 -3.78 8.68 6.89
C ARG A 225 -3.93 8.90 5.39
N ILE A 226 -5.14 8.89 4.84
CA ILE A 226 -5.40 9.11 3.42
C ILE A 226 -6.18 10.41 3.20
N THR A 227 -5.75 11.19 2.23
CA THR A 227 -6.48 12.36 1.75
C THR A 227 -6.62 12.31 0.23
N LEU A 228 -7.84 12.53 -0.24
CA LEU A 228 -8.16 12.52 -1.66
C LEU A 228 -7.89 13.90 -2.25
N LEU A 229 -7.06 13.98 -3.26
CA LEU A 229 -6.89 15.18 -4.05
C LEU A 229 -7.96 15.16 -5.14
N LYS A 230 -8.99 15.99 -5.03
CA LYS A 230 -10.06 16.06 -6.03
C LYS A 230 -9.63 16.85 -7.25
N SER A 231 -9.93 16.29 -8.42
CA SER A 231 -9.87 16.96 -9.72
C SER A 231 -11.16 17.74 -10.00
N PHE A 232 -11.14 18.55 -11.07
CA PHE A 232 -12.31 19.31 -11.51
C PHE A 232 -13.52 18.42 -11.85
N GLN A 233 -13.27 17.20 -12.33
CA GLN A 233 -14.25 16.14 -12.45
C GLN A 233 -13.95 15.06 -11.41
N THR A 234 -14.92 14.75 -10.54
CA THR A 234 -14.79 13.69 -9.53
C THR A 234 -15.80 12.58 -9.81
N GLY A 235 -15.36 11.32 -9.75
CA GLY A 235 -16.20 10.14 -9.87
C GLY A 235 -17.33 10.13 -8.83
N ARG A 236 -18.53 9.70 -9.23
CA ARG A 236 -19.73 9.82 -8.38
C ARG A 236 -19.58 9.10 -7.03
N GLN A 237 -18.89 7.96 -7.02
CA GLN A 237 -18.77 7.09 -5.85
C GLN A 237 -17.81 7.63 -4.78
N TYR A 238 -16.94 8.60 -5.08
CA TYR A 238 -16.08 9.20 -4.05
C TYR A 238 -16.84 10.07 -3.05
N SER A 239 -18.07 10.48 -3.37
CA SER A 239 -18.93 11.26 -2.47
C SER A 239 -19.33 10.46 -1.23
N ASP A 240 -19.39 9.13 -1.35
CA ASP A 240 -19.83 8.21 -0.30
C ASP A 240 -18.66 7.69 0.55
N LEU A 241 -17.43 8.08 0.22
CA LEU A 241 -16.23 7.65 0.91
C LEU A 241 -15.86 8.64 2.03
N PRO A 242 -15.55 8.16 3.25
CA PRO A 242 -15.36 9.03 4.41
C PRO A 242 -13.92 9.58 4.53
N PHE A 243 -13.27 9.91 3.41
CA PHE A 243 -11.91 10.45 3.39
C PHE A 243 -11.90 11.98 3.37
N ASN A 244 -10.89 12.57 4.00
CA ASN A 244 -10.59 13.99 3.80
C ASN A 244 -10.30 14.25 2.32
N SER A 245 -10.68 15.43 1.86
CA SER A 245 -10.50 15.82 0.46
C SER A 245 -9.93 17.22 0.35
N ILE A 246 -9.02 17.41 -0.60
CA ILE A 246 -8.39 18.69 -0.93
C ILE A 246 -8.64 18.98 -2.41
N HIS A 247 -8.77 20.26 -2.78
CA HIS A 247 -8.86 20.69 -4.17
C HIS A 247 -7.83 21.79 -4.43
N LEU A 248 -7.10 21.71 -5.54
CA LEU A 248 -6.00 22.63 -5.87
C LEU A 248 -6.26 23.38 -7.20
N PRO A 249 -7.26 24.29 -7.23
CA PRO A 249 -7.73 24.92 -8.46
C PRO A 249 -6.71 25.92 -9.06
N SER A 250 -5.72 26.35 -8.27
CA SER A 250 -4.64 27.22 -8.75
C SER A 250 -3.51 26.46 -9.45
N LEU A 251 -3.51 25.13 -9.37
CA LEU A 251 -2.43 24.27 -9.84
C LEU A 251 -2.87 23.41 -11.03
N PHE A 252 -4.04 22.79 -10.91
CA PHE A 252 -4.66 22.00 -11.97
C PHE A 252 -5.74 22.80 -12.67
N ARG A 253 -5.99 22.45 -13.94
CA ARG A 253 -7.11 22.99 -14.69
C ARG A 253 -8.43 22.69 -13.97
N THR A 254 -9.33 23.65 -14.00
CA THR A 254 -10.69 23.53 -13.43
C THR A 254 -11.74 23.12 -14.45
N GLU A 255 -11.33 22.95 -15.71
CA GLU A 255 -12.22 22.59 -16.82
C GLU A 255 -11.50 21.60 -17.75
N ALA A 256 -12.30 20.72 -18.36
CA ALA A 256 -11.83 19.82 -19.40
C ALA A 256 -11.27 20.60 -20.60
N PHE A 257 -10.53 19.92 -21.47
CA PHE A 257 -10.08 20.53 -22.71
C PHE A 257 -11.28 20.98 -23.56
N SER A 258 -11.26 22.23 -24.00
CA SER A 258 -12.27 22.75 -24.92
C SER A 258 -12.09 22.09 -26.29
N VAL A 259 -13.11 21.37 -26.76
CA VAL A 259 -13.08 20.82 -28.11
C VAL A 259 -13.09 21.98 -29.10
N SER A 260 -11.97 22.23 -29.77
CA SER A 260 -11.93 23.09 -30.94
C SER A 260 -12.72 22.41 -32.05
N VAL A 261 -14.02 22.68 -32.14
CA VAL A 261 -14.83 22.28 -33.28
C VAL A 261 -14.23 23.00 -34.50
N PRO A 262 -13.74 22.30 -35.54
CA PRO A 262 -13.40 22.97 -36.77
C PRO A 262 -14.66 23.67 -37.24
N LEU A 263 -14.63 25.00 -37.35
CA LEU A 263 -15.69 25.75 -38.03
C LEU A 263 -15.70 25.29 -39.48
N TYR A 264 -16.48 24.25 -39.77
CA TYR A 264 -16.86 23.95 -41.14
C TYR A 264 -17.78 25.09 -41.56
N VAL A 265 -17.22 26.09 -42.23
CA VAL A 265 -17.98 27.13 -42.92
C VAL A 265 -18.82 26.40 -43.95
N ALA A 266 -20.09 26.14 -43.62
CA ALA A 266 -21.06 25.60 -44.55
C ALA A 266 -21.26 26.65 -45.66
N HIS A 267 -20.62 26.43 -46.81
CA HIS A 267 -21.01 27.11 -48.03
C HIS A 267 -22.36 26.57 -48.47
N SER A 268 -23.39 27.41 -48.35
CA SER A 268 -24.73 27.16 -48.87
C SER A 268 -24.66 26.91 -50.39
N PRO A 269 -25.27 25.84 -50.93
CA PRO A 269 -25.47 25.73 -52.37
C PRO A 269 -26.57 26.70 -52.83
N PRO A 270 -26.49 27.25 -54.07
CA PRO A 270 -27.48 28.19 -54.56
C PRO A 270 -28.81 27.50 -54.90
N GLU A 271 -29.90 28.22 -54.64
CA GLU A 271 -31.27 27.86 -54.97
C GLU A 271 -31.47 27.65 -56.47
N ASN A 272 -32.29 26.66 -56.83
CA ASN A 272 -32.98 26.65 -58.11
C ASN A 272 -34.44 26.22 -57.92
N THR A 273 -35.33 27.13 -58.30
CA THR A 273 -36.79 27.03 -58.28
C THR A 273 -37.34 26.18 -59.44
N SER A 274 -38.33 25.31 -59.21
CA SER A 274 -39.70 25.41 -59.81
C SER A 274 -40.59 24.15 -59.70
N ARG A 275 -41.83 24.40 -59.20
CA ARG A 275 -43.18 23.93 -59.61
C ARG A 275 -43.68 22.47 -59.41
N GLU A 276 -44.59 22.33 -58.43
CA GLU A 276 -46.04 21.94 -58.50
C GLU A 276 -46.53 20.70 -59.33
N ARG A 277 -47.07 19.64 -58.67
CA ARG A 277 -48.50 19.36 -58.37
C ARG A 277 -48.89 17.86 -58.18
N THR A 278 -49.68 17.63 -57.12
CA THR A 278 -50.82 16.68 -56.90
C THR A 278 -50.70 15.15 -57.02
N GLY A 279 -51.15 14.43 -55.96
CA GLY A 279 -51.99 13.22 -56.12
C GLY A 279 -51.77 12.01 -55.17
N SER A 280 -52.59 11.92 -54.11
CA SER A 280 -53.29 10.71 -53.55
C SER A 280 -52.56 9.49 -52.92
N THR A 281 -52.99 9.20 -51.67
CA THR A 281 -53.24 7.89 -50.98
C THR A 281 -52.14 6.82 -50.83
N GLY A 282 -51.78 6.48 -49.58
CA GLY A 282 -50.81 5.42 -49.17
C GLY A 282 -51.36 3.98 -49.22
N PRO A 283 -50.88 3.01 -48.39
CA PRO A 283 -49.73 2.98 -47.48
C PRO A 283 -48.73 1.82 -47.77
N GLY A 284 -47.48 1.86 -47.27
CA GLY A 284 -46.63 0.65 -47.31
C GLY A 284 -45.13 0.81 -47.04
N LEU A 285 -44.73 0.40 -45.84
CA LEU A 285 -43.60 -0.48 -45.51
C LEU A 285 -42.17 -0.20 -46.03
N SER A 286 -41.33 0.14 -45.06
CA SER A 286 -39.91 -0.26 -44.83
C SER A 286 -39.21 -1.08 -45.91
N TYR A 287 -38.15 -0.49 -46.50
CA TYR A 287 -37.21 -1.18 -47.38
C TYR A 287 -36.03 -1.73 -46.56
N ALA A 288 -36.12 -3.00 -46.18
CA ALA A 288 -34.94 -3.82 -45.93
C ALA A 288 -35.05 -5.02 -46.87
N ALA A 289 -34.46 -4.93 -48.06
CA ALA A 289 -34.14 -6.08 -48.90
C ALA A 289 -33.39 -5.62 -50.16
N ARG A 290 -32.09 -5.95 -50.27
CA ARG A 290 -31.44 -6.39 -51.53
C ARG A 290 -30.12 -7.13 -51.22
N ALA A 291 -30.21 -8.45 -51.15
CA ALA A 291 -29.25 -9.48 -51.61
C ALA A 291 -29.95 -10.81 -51.27
N GLY A 292 -30.34 -11.67 -52.20
CA GLY A 292 -29.63 -12.14 -53.39
C GLY A 292 -29.15 -13.57 -53.09
N SER A 293 -30.01 -14.54 -53.41
CA SER A 293 -29.89 -15.98 -53.13
C SER A 293 -28.66 -16.66 -53.75
N SER A 294 -28.15 -17.68 -53.06
CA SER A 294 -27.72 -18.94 -53.70
C SER A 294 -27.82 -20.11 -52.70
N ASP A 295 -28.42 -21.20 -53.18
CA ASP A 295 -28.79 -22.44 -52.49
C ASP A 295 -27.62 -23.19 -51.83
N GLY A 296 -27.95 -23.93 -50.75
CA GLY A 296 -27.03 -24.76 -49.95
C GLY A 296 -26.60 -26.07 -50.61
N PRO A 297 -25.83 -26.89 -49.85
CA PRO A 297 -26.50 -27.97 -49.13
C PRO A 297 -26.23 -27.96 -47.62
N ILE A 298 -27.21 -28.51 -46.92
CA ILE A 298 -27.38 -28.61 -45.47
C ILE A 298 -26.26 -29.46 -44.85
N VAL A 299 -25.55 -28.90 -43.86
CA VAL A 299 -24.80 -29.66 -42.85
C VAL A 299 -25.19 -29.14 -41.47
N GLU A 300 -25.66 -30.06 -40.65
CA GLU A 300 -26.10 -29.92 -39.26
C GLU A 300 -24.95 -29.42 -38.36
N PRO A 301 -25.17 -28.50 -37.40
CA PRO A 301 -24.10 -27.98 -36.56
C PRO A 301 -23.70 -28.98 -35.46
N ALA A 302 -22.41 -29.30 -35.44
CA ALA A 302 -21.77 -30.12 -34.41
C ALA A 302 -21.82 -29.45 -33.01
N PRO A 303 -21.86 -30.23 -31.91
CA PRO A 303 -21.89 -29.70 -30.55
C PRO A 303 -20.56 -29.03 -30.16
N PRO A 304 -20.58 -28.04 -29.24
CA PRO A 304 -19.37 -27.35 -28.81
C PRO A 304 -18.44 -28.29 -28.04
N SER A 305 -17.17 -28.26 -28.42
CA SER A 305 -16.09 -28.97 -27.74
C SER A 305 -15.86 -28.43 -26.31
N PRO A 306 -15.43 -29.28 -25.36
CA PRO A 306 -15.40 -28.94 -23.94
C PRO A 306 -14.32 -27.92 -23.60
N THR A 307 -14.74 -26.81 -23.00
CA THR A 307 -13.86 -25.83 -22.35
C THR A 307 -13.09 -26.48 -21.21
N ASN A 308 -11.77 -26.43 -21.31
CA ASN A 308 -10.82 -26.96 -20.34
C ASN A 308 -10.92 -26.20 -19.00
N SER A 309 -11.72 -26.70 -18.05
CA SER A 309 -12.03 -26.04 -16.77
C SER A 309 -10.97 -26.30 -15.68
N ALA A 310 -9.69 -26.27 -16.03
CA ALA A 310 -8.60 -26.54 -15.09
C ALA A 310 -7.97 -25.24 -14.58
N ASN A 311 -8.70 -24.46 -13.76
CA ASN A 311 -8.12 -23.55 -12.73
C ASN A 311 -9.16 -22.72 -11.94
N ARG A 312 -10.34 -23.27 -11.62
CA ARG A 312 -11.17 -22.69 -10.55
C ARG A 312 -10.66 -23.21 -9.21
N ARG A 313 -9.92 -22.39 -8.46
CA ARG A 313 -9.54 -22.68 -7.07
C ARG A 313 -10.80 -22.60 -6.21
N VAL A 314 -11.52 -23.71 -6.10
CA VAL A 314 -12.65 -23.86 -5.17
C VAL A 314 -12.10 -24.03 -3.77
N ILE A 315 -12.44 -23.11 -2.87
CA ILE A 315 -12.11 -23.20 -1.44
C ILE A 315 -13.25 -23.97 -0.78
N LEU A 316 -12.97 -25.16 -0.28
CA LEU A 316 -13.95 -25.94 0.49
C LEU A 316 -14.03 -25.36 1.90
N VAL A 317 -15.24 -25.15 2.40
CA VAL A 317 -15.50 -24.72 3.78
C VAL A 317 -16.47 -25.69 4.44
N ASN A 318 -16.33 -25.94 5.74
CA ASN A 318 -17.32 -26.69 6.51
C ASN A 318 -18.55 -25.80 6.82
N ALA A 319 -19.59 -26.40 7.42
CA ALA A 319 -20.83 -25.68 7.78
C ALA A 319 -20.65 -24.54 8.80
N VAL A 320 -19.46 -24.40 9.39
CA VAL A 320 -19.08 -23.35 10.35
C VAL A 320 -18.16 -22.31 9.68
N GLY A 321 -17.97 -22.36 8.37
CA GLY A 321 -17.17 -21.41 7.61
C GLY A 321 -15.65 -21.60 7.70
N GLN A 322 -15.17 -22.70 8.27
CA GLN A 322 -13.73 -23.00 8.33
C GLN A 322 -13.24 -23.65 7.04
N ARG A 323 -12.08 -23.22 6.55
CA ARG A 323 -11.45 -23.77 5.33
C ARG A 323 -11.03 -25.23 5.56
N LEU A 324 -11.43 -26.10 4.63
CA LEU A 324 -11.01 -27.49 4.56
C LEU A 324 -9.88 -27.57 3.52
N ASP A 325 -8.64 -27.34 3.95
CA ASP A 325 -7.47 -27.53 3.09
C ASP A 325 -7.19 -29.03 2.92
N GLY A 326 -7.07 -29.48 1.67
CA GLY A 326 -6.66 -30.86 1.38
C GLY A 326 -5.17 -31.09 1.71
N LEU A 327 -4.81 -32.35 1.97
CA LEU A 327 -3.41 -32.74 2.13
C LEU A 327 -2.59 -32.26 0.93
N LEU A 328 -1.54 -31.46 1.20
CA LEU A 328 -0.64 -30.95 0.18
C LEU A 328 -0.05 -32.12 -0.61
N ARG A 329 -0.12 -32.05 -1.94
CA ARG A 329 0.56 -33.03 -2.80
C ARG A 329 2.05 -33.00 -2.49
N LYS A 330 2.63 -34.19 -2.24
CA LYS A 330 4.07 -34.31 -2.08
C LYS A 330 4.76 -33.76 -3.34
N PRO A 331 5.80 -32.92 -3.20
CA PRO A 331 6.50 -32.38 -4.34
C PRO A 331 7.12 -33.51 -5.17
N PRO A 332 7.24 -33.35 -6.50
CA PRO A 332 7.99 -34.28 -7.33
C PRO A 332 9.42 -34.44 -6.80
N GLN A 333 9.95 -35.67 -6.84
CA GLN A 333 11.28 -36.02 -6.30
C GLN A 333 12.39 -35.08 -6.80
N ALA A 334 12.31 -34.66 -8.07
CA ALA A 334 13.27 -33.75 -8.70
C ALA A 334 13.25 -32.35 -8.08
N ALA A 335 12.05 -31.81 -7.77
CA ALA A 335 11.91 -30.51 -7.13
C ALA A 335 12.45 -30.52 -5.69
N PHE A 336 12.21 -31.64 -4.99
CA PHE A 336 12.74 -31.86 -3.64
C PHE A 336 14.28 -31.95 -3.65
N ALA A 337 14.84 -32.71 -4.58
CA ALA A 337 16.30 -32.83 -4.75
C ALA A 337 16.96 -31.48 -5.10
N HIS A 338 16.35 -30.71 -6.01
CA HIS A 338 16.84 -29.38 -6.39
C HIS A 338 16.84 -28.41 -5.20
N TYR A 339 15.77 -28.38 -4.41
CA TYR A 339 15.70 -27.54 -3.21
C TYR A 339 16.82 -27.86 -2.22
N HIS A 340 17.06 -29.14 -1.92
CA HIS A 340 18.11 -29.54 -0.99
C HIS A 340 19.53 -29.36 -1.55
N SER A 341 19.71 -29.40 -2.87
CA SER A 341 20.97 -29.02 -3.51
C SER A 341 21.25 -27.54 -3.32
N LYS A 342 20.27 -26.69 -3.64
CA LYS A 342 20.40 -25.23 -3.54
C LYS A 342 20.58 -24.74 -2.10
N LYS A 343 19.93 -25.41 -1.14
CA LYS A 343 20.13 -25.16 0.30
C LYS A 343 21.58 -25.42 0.73
N ARG A 344 22.16 -26.55 0.31
CA ARG A 344 23.56 -26.90 0.64
C ARG A 344 24.56 -25.92 0.02
N GLU A 345 24.29 -25.43 -1.19
CA GLU A 345 25.12 -24.43 -1.87
C GLU A 345 25.12 -23.08 -1.14
N LEU A 346 23.97 -22.64 -0.65
CA LEU A 346 23.82 -21.41 0.14
C LEU A 346 24.47 -21.52 1.52
N GLU A 347 24.39 -22.69 2.16
CA GLU A 347 25.07 -22.95 3.43
C GLU A 347 26.60 -22.99 3.27
N ALA A 348 27.11 -23.50 2.14
CA ALA A 348 28.54 -23.53 1.83
C ALA A 348 29.12 -22.13 1.52
N THR A 349 28.33 -21.25 0.88
CA THR A 349 28.77 -19.88 0.54
C THR A 349 28.78 -18.94 1.74
N ASN A 350 27.88 -19.11 2.71
CA ASN A 350 27.88 -18.32 3.95
C ASN A 350 29.02 -18.70 4.93
N GLY A 351 29.66 -19.86 4.77
CA GLY A 351 30.80 -20.28 5.59
C GLY A 351 32.15 -19.64 5.20
N LEU A 352 32.27 -19.06 4.01
CA LEU A 352 33.54 -18.52 3.46
C LEU A 352 33.72 -17.01 3.65
N CYS A 353 32.69 -16.29 4.11
CA CYS A 353 32.74 -14.83 4.31
C CYS A 353 33.10 -14.43 5.77
N GLY A 354 33.13 -15.38 6.71
CA GLY A 354 33.35 -15.11 8.15
C GLY A 354 34.80 -15.01 8.62
N SER A 355 35.80 -15.25 7.78
CA SER A 355 37.20 -15.49 8.21
C SER A 355 38.25 -14.58 7.57
N ARG A 356 37.88 -13.38 7.10
CA ARG A 356 38.84 -12.33 6.64
C ARG A 356 38.77 -10.99 7.38
N ALA A 357 37.98 -10.86 8.45
CA ALA A 357 37.82 -9.60 9.19
C ALA A 357 38.60 -9.52 10.52
N ALA A 358 39.45 -10.51 10.85
CA ALA A 358 40.26 -10.48 12.07
C ALA A 358 41.73 -10.71 11.72
N LEU A 359 42.45 -9.64 11.34
CA LEU A 359 43.91 -9.48 11.46
C LEU A 359 44.29 -8.13 10.81
N ARG A 360 44.12 -7.04 11.58
CA ARG A 360 44.94 -5.81 11.49
C ARG A 360 44.56 -4.91 12.68
N GLY A 361 45.25 -5.17 13.79
CA GLY A 361 45.35 -4.26 14.92
C GLY A 361 46.79 -4.29 15.43
N PHE A 362 47.27 -3.10 15.80
CA PHE A 362 48.49 -2.78 16.55
C PHE A 362 49.80 -2.50 15.79
N GLY A 363 50.25 -1.27 16.00
CA GLY A 363 51.58 -0.74 15.67
C GLY A 363 51.61 0.76 16.01
N ALA A 364 51.69 1.07 17.31
CA ALA A 364 51.94 2.41 17.82
C ALA A 364 53.44 2.72 17.81
N ASP A 365 53.78 3.93 17.34
CA ASP A 365 54.83 4.90 17.79
C ASP A 365 56.30 4.46 17.93
N PRO A 366 57.27 5.41 17.81
CA PRO A 366 57.17 6.86 18.03
C PRO A 366 57.50 7.78 16.84
#